data_AF-A0A1Y1JPQ8-F1
#
_entry.id   AF-A0A1Y1JPQ8-F1
#
_cell.length_a   1.000
_cell.length_b   1.000
_cell.length_c   1.000
_cell.angle_alpha   90.00
_cell.angle_beta   90.00
_cell.angle_gamma   90.00
#
_symmetry.space_group_name_H-M   'P 1'
#
loop_
_entity.id
_entity.type
_entity.pdbx_description
1 polymer ?
#
loop_
_entity_poly.entity_id
_entity_poly.type
_entity_poly.pdbx_seq_one_letter_code
_entity_poly.pdbx_strand_id
1 'polypeptide(L)'
;MMVITILLWAKPNIWVKKEDLFNVWNNKNITQEDFDRHSKLHELKDDDKELYNIGYSLEENYVHAKTLRDQYTNMCDLLNEWLNNEIDKYRRKSTLCRKNRMLFNYIESVWQEKQNIQVDDDRNWCTWKRPHYDCDVSLPIYADFSTKSRRNTIFSACFSLIIIVVLNYFIIFNFSKIKKLLYSKYDLMRFIRKYSEDSHPYGNKEDFSLTSDNKRDNILYLSMNSA
;
A
#
# COMPACT_ATOMS: atom_id res chain seq x y z
N MET A 1 26.22 70.26 -17.82
CA MET A 1 26.23 68.89 -18.37
C MET A 1 26.78 67.98 -17.29
N MET A 2 25.91 67.26 -16.58
CA MET A 2 26.21 66.60 -15.32
C MET A 2 26.42 65.12 -15.60
N VAL A 3 27.67 64.65 -15.50
CA VAL A 3 28.03 63.24 -15.72
C VAL A 3 27.70 62.47 -14.43
N ILE A 4 26.53 61.86 -14.39
CA ILE A 4 26.15 60.91 -13.36
C ILE A 4 27.00 59.65 -13.59
N THR A 5 28.05 59.51 -12.79
CA THR A 5 28.87 58.29 -12.76
C THR A 5 28.10 57.25 -11.97
N ILE A 6 27.39 56.36 -12.67
CA ILE A 6 26.81 55.16 -12.09
C ILE A 6 27.96 54.21 -11.77
N LEU A 7 28.44 54.24 -10.52
CA LEU A 7 29.29 53.20 -9.98
C LEU A 7 28.43 51.94 -9.80
N LEU A 8 28.37 51.10 -10.83
CA LEU A 8 27.98 49.70 -10.69
C LEU A 8 29.02 49.02 -9.82
N TRP A 9 28.74 48.91 -8.52
CA TRP A 9 29.54 48.09 -7.60
C TRP A 9 29.44 46.63 -8.06
N ALA A 10 30.48 46.15 -8.74
CA ALA A 10 30.68 44.73 -8.94
C ALA A 10 30.80 44.09 -7.54
N LYS A 11 29.78 43.34 -7.12
CA LYS A 11 29.86 42.55 -5.88
C LYS A 11 31.03 41.58 -6.03
N PRO A 12 32.02 41.58 -5.12
CA PRO A 12 33.08 40.59 -5.16
C PRO A 12 32.45 39.20 -5.02
N ASN A 13 32.80 38.29 -5.93
CA ASN A 13 32.48 36.86 -5.78
C ASN A 13 33.35 36.31 -4.65
N ILE A 14 32.87 36.44 -3.42
CA ILE A 14 33.51 35.84 -2.27
C ILE A 14 33.12 34.36 -2.27
N TRP A 15 34.10 33.49 -2.09
CA TRP A 15 33.91 32.05 -1.96
C TRP A 15 33.99 31.71 -0.47
N VAL A 16 32.95 31.06 0.07
CA VAL A 16 33.02 30.55 1.45
C VAL A 16 33.80 29.24 1.45
N LYS A 17 34.63 29.04 2.48
CA LYS A 17 35.30 27.75 2.67
C LYS A 17 34.25 26.71 3.05
N LYS A 18 34.23 25.64 2.27
CA LYS A 18 33.27 24.54 2.39
C LYS A 18 33.28 23.91 3.78
N GLU A 19 34.46 23.63 4.31
CA GLU A 19 34.65 22.91 5.57
C GLU A 19 34.05 23.70 6.75
N ASP A 20 34.27 25.01 6.76
CA ASP A 20 33.73 25.91 7.79
C ASP A 20 32.19 25.91 7.75
N LEU A 21 31.60 26.00 6.56
CA LEU A 21 30.15 25.98 6.37
C LEU A 21 29.55 24.62 6.77
N PHE A 22 30.16 23.52 6.35
CA PHE A 22 29.67 22.18 6.64
C PHE A 22 29.76 21.87 8.14
N ASN A 23 30.77 22.38 8.84
CA ASN A 23 30.86 22.25 10.29
C ASN A 23 29.69 22.95 10.99
N VAL A 24 29.30 24.15 10.54
CA VAL A 24 28.13 24.87 11.07
C VAL A 24 26.84 24.08 10.82
N TRP A 25 26.67 23.54 9.60
CA TRP A 25 25.50 22.76 9.22
C TRP A 25 25.40 21.41 9.94
N ASN A 26 26.52 20.78 10.29
CA ASN A 26 26.55 19.47 10.95
C ASN A 26 26.46 19.56 12.48
N ASN A 27 26.95 20.65 13.08
CA ASN A 27 27.04 20.78 14.55
C ASN A 27 25.81 21.43 15.18
N LYS A 28 24.71 21.59 14.43
CA LYS A 28 23.50 22.19 14.97
C LYS A 28 22.75 21.18 15.82
N ASN A 29 22.70 21.42 17.14
CA ASN A 29 21.94 20.57 18.06
C ASN A 29 20.44 20.80 17.86
N ILE A 30 19.73 19.74 17.49
CA ILE A 30 18.26 19.74 17.39
C ILE A 30 17.70 19.71 18.82
N THR A 31 16.99 20.75 19.24
CA THR A 31 16.35 20.79 20.56
C THR A 31 14.95 20.18 20.51
N GLN A 32 14.39 19.77 21.66
CA GLN A 32 13.06 19.16 21.71
C GLN A 32 11.95 20.12 21.20
N GLU A 33 12.08 21.43 21.44
CA GLU A 33 11.12 22.45 20.99
C GLU A 33 11.10 22.59 19.45
N ASP A 34 12.22 22.30 18.80
CA ASP A 34 12.30 22.28 17.35
C ASP A 34 11.47 21.13 16.77
N PHE A 35 11.24 20.03 17.52
CA PHE A 35 10.47 18.90 17.02
C PHE A 35 8.98 19.21 16.80
N ASP A 36 8.41 20.11 17.60
CA ASP A 36 6.96 20.35 17.59
C ASP A 36 6.53 21.33 16.49
N ARG A 37 7.49 22.02 15.87
CA ARG A 37 7.22 23.07 14.87
C ARG A 37 7.07 22.54 13.44
N HIS A 38 7.49 21.30 13.17
CA HIS A 38 7.51 20.71 11.82
C HIS A 38 6.54 19.54 11.70
N SER A 39 5.27 19.85 11.43
CA SER A 39 4.15 18.89 11.45
C SER A 39 4.30 17.69 10.52
N LYS A 40 4.96 17.85 9.35
CA LYS A 40 5.23 16.73 8.42
C LYS A 40 6.38 15.82 8.86
N LEU A 41 7.29 16.31 9.71
CA LEU A 41 8.42 15.51 10.17
C LEU A 41 8.02 14.62 11.36
N HIS A 42 6.89 14.90 12.03
CA HIS A 42 6.48 14.18 13.24
C HIS A 42 6.27 12.67 12.99
N GLU A 43 5.73 12.27 11.85
CA GLU A 43 5.51 10.85 11.52
C GLU A 43 6.82 10.06 11.38
N LEU A 44 7.92 10.72 11.02
CA LEU A 44 9.22 10.06 10.84
C LEU A 44 10.07 10.06 12.11
N LYS A 45 9.69 10.83 13.12
CA LYS A 45 10.42 10.92 14.39
C LYS A 45 10.56 9.54 15.05
N ASP A 46 9.48 8.77 15.03
CA ASP A 46 9.40 7.46 15.69
C ASP A 46 9.83 6.32 14.75
N ASP A 47 9.64 6.48 13.44
CA ASP A 47 9.92 5.45 12.43
C ASP A 47 11.39 5.46 11.95
N ASP A 48 11.99 6.63 11.76
CA ASP A 48 13.37 6.78 11.27
C ASP A 48 14.01 8.10 11.72
N LYS A 49 14.54 8.10 12.95
CA LYS A 49 15.20 9.26 13.58
C LYS A 49 16.34 9.85 12.75
N GLU A 50 17.06 9.03 11.97
CA GLU A 50 18.17 9.53 11.16
C GLU A 50 17.65 10.29 9.94
N LEU A 51 16.63 9.76 9.26
CA LEU A 51 15.96 10.45 8.17
C LEU A 51 15.31 11.76 8.64
N TYR A 52 14.67 11.73 9.82
CA TYR A 52 14.14 12.92 10.48
C TYR A 52 15.21 14.00 10.64
N ASN A 53 16.38 13.64 11.19
CA ASN A 53 17.47 14.60 11.44
C ASN A 53 17.98 15.24 10.14
N ILE A 54 18.03 14.49 9.05
CA ILE A 54 18.43 15.01 7.73
C ILE A 54 17.40 16.02 7.23
N GLY A 55 16.10 15.68 7.30
CA GLY A 55 15.02 16.56 6.90
C GLY A 55 15.02 17.87 7.69
N TYR A 56 15.12 17.78 9.02
CA TYR A 56 15.21 18.96 9.89
C TYR A 56 16.43 19.83 9.57
N SER A 57 17.61 19.22 9.44
CA SER A 57 18.84 19.94 9.13
C SER A 57 18.74 20.61 7.75
N LEU A 58 18.11 19.96 6.78
CA LEU A 58 17.85 20.54 5.47
C LEU A 58 16.99 21.81 5.57
N GLU A 59 15.92 21.79 6.36
CA GLU A 59 15.06 22.97 6.52
C GLU A 59 15.83 24.19 7.01
N GLU A 60 16.62 23.99 8.08
CA GLU A 60 17.42 25.05 8.69
C GLU A 60 18.56 25.51 7.78
N ASN A 61 19.26 24.56 7.17
CA ASN A 61 20.40 24.85 6.30
C ASN A 61 19.96 25.53 5.01
N TYR A 62 18.76 25.22 4.50
CA TYR A 62 18.19 25.90 3.34
C TYR A 62 17.93 27.38 3.64
N VAL A 63 17.34 27.70 4.80
CA VAL A 63 17.10 29.10 5.22
C VAL A 63 18.44 29.83 5.37
N HIS A 64 19.40 29.21 6.05
CA HIS A 64 20.72 29.79 6.27
C HIS A 64 21.47 30.03 4.95
N ALA A 65 21.50 29.04 4.05
CA ALA A 65 22.13 29.15 2.74
C ALA A 65 21.50 30.26 1.89
N LYS A 66 20.17 30.40 1.96
CA LYS A 66 19.45 31.46 1.26
C LYS A 66 19.87 32.86 1.75
N THR A 67 19.99 33.07 3.05
CA THR A 67 20.45 34.35 3.62
C THR A 67 21.85 34.75 3.15
N LEU A 68 22.70 33.75 2.91
CA LEU A 68 24.09 33.96 2.49
C LEU A 68 24.28 33.98 0.97
N ARG A 69 23.26 33.63 0.18
CA ARG A 69 23.32 33.57 -1.29
C ARG A 69 23.78 34.88 -1.93
N ASP A 70 23.31 36.01 -1.42
CA ASP A 70 23.63 37.32 -2.01
C ASP A 70 25.08 37.76 -1.73
N GLN A 71 25.78 37.04 -0.86
CA GLN A 71 27.18 37.23 -0.49
C GLN A 71 28.10 36.19 -1.17
N TYR A 72 27.59 34.98 -1.43
CA TYR A 72 28.37 33.85 -1.94
C TYR A 72 27.62 33.16 -3.11
N THR A 73 28.23 33.16 -4.29
CA THR A 73 27.61 32.63 -5.51
C THR A 73 27.50 31.11 -5.55
N ASN A 74 28.29 30.39 -4.76
CA ASN A 74 28.32 28.93 -4.73
C ASN A 74 27.39 28.30 -3.67
N MET A 75 26.51 29.08 -3.02
CA MET A 75 25.71 28.56 -1.90
C MET A 75 24.76 27.42 -2.27
N CYS A 76 24.11 27.50 -3.43
CA CYS A 76 23.24 26.42 -3.87
C CYS A 76 24.02 25.14 -4.14
N ASP A 77 25.21 25.24 -4.74
CA ASP A 77 26.06 24.07 -5.00
C ASP A 77 26.56 23.44 -3.69
N LEU A 78 26.96 24.27 -2.71
CA LEU A 78 27.37 23.79 -1.40
C LEU A 78 26.22 23.11 -0.64
N LEU A 79 25.01 23.67 -0.69
CA LEU A 79 23.83 23.06 -0.06
C LEU A 79 23.49 21.71 -0.70
N ASN A 80 23.53 21.65 -2.04
CA ASN A 80 23.36 20.40 -2.79
C ASN A 80 24.40 19.35 -2.40
N GLU A 81 25.67 19.75 -2.34
CA GLU A 81 26.76 18.85 -1.99
C GLU A 81 26.62 18.33 -0.57
N TRP A 82 26.29 19.20 0.39
CA TRP A 82 26.04 18.79 1.78
C TRP A 82 24.88 17.80 1.86
N LEU A 83 23.73 18.10 1.25
CA LEU A 83 22.56 17.23 1.30
C LEU A 83 22.86 15.86 0.68
N ASN A 84 23.56 15.84 -0.45
CA ASN A 84 23.94 14.60 -1.12
C ASN A 84 24.89 13.75 -0.26
N ASN A 85 25.83 14.38 0.46
CA ASN A 85 26.69 13.68 1.42
C ASN A 85 25.91 13.05 2.58
N GLU A 86 24.91 13.75 3.13
CA GLU A 86 24.07 13.21 4.20
C GLU A 86 23.19 12.06 3.71
N ILE A 87 22.61 12.18 2.51
CA ILE A 87 21.87 11.10 1.84
C ILE A 87 22.75 9.87 1.66
N ASP A 88 24.00 10.04 1.20
CA ASP A 88 24.92 8.94 1.00
C ASP A 88 25.35 8.29 2.32
N LYS A 89 25.56 9.08 3.39
CA LYS A 89 25.83 8.55 4.74
C LYS A 89 24.67 7.69 5.23
N TYR A 90 23.43 8.17 5.08
CA TYR A 90 22.24 7.43 5.46
C TYR A 90 22.11 6.10 4.69
N ARG A 91 22.32 6.14 3.37
CA ARG A 91 22.25 4.95 2.52
C ARG A 91 23.28 3.88 2.84
N ARG A 92 24.50 4.29 3.18
CA ARG A 92 25.55 3.34 3.59
C ARG A 92 25.14 2.56 4.85
N LYS A 93 24.32 3.15 5.72
CA LYS A 93 23.75 2.49 6.90
C LYS A 93 22.49 1.69 6.59
N SER A 94 21.70 2.13 5.60
CA SER A 94 20.41 1.56 5.23
C SER A 94 20.44 0.97 3.82
N THR A 95 20.69 -0.34 3.71
CA THR A 95 20.69 -1.06 2.42
C THR A 95 19.28 -1.37 1.88
N LEU A 96 18.22 -1.02 2.63
CA LEU A 96 16.84 -1.34 2.28
C LEU A 96 16.31 -0.33 1.25
N CYS A 97 16.00 -0.83 0.06
CA CYS A 97 15.42 -0.06 -1.04
C CYS A 97 14.17 0.75 -0.64
N ARG A 98 13.28 0.14 0.14
CA ARG A 98 12.06 0.81 0.65
C ARG A 98 12.40 2.05 1.50
N LYS A 99 13.43 1.97 2.35
CA LYS A 99 13.90 3.10 3.17
C LYS A 99 14.52 4.19 2.30
N ASN A 100 15.30 3.80 1.28
CA ASN A 100 15.87 4.77 0.34
C ASN A 100 14.81 5.46 -0.53
N ARG A 101 13.70 4.78 -0.86
CA ARG A 101 12.55 5.41 -1.52
C ARG A 101 11.85 6.42 -0.60
N MET A 102 11.65 6.05 0.67
CA MET A 102 11.07 6.95 1.67
C MET A 102 11.96 8.19 1.87
N LEU A 103 13.27 8.01 2.00
CA LEU A 103 14.26 9.08 2.09
C LEU A 103 14.07 10.10 0.97
N PHE A 104 14.00 9.64 -0.28
CA PHE A 104 13.87 10.55 -1.41
C PHE A 104 12.56 11.31 -1.44
N ASN A 105 11.43 10.59 -1.33
CA ASN A 105 10.12 11.23 -1.35
C ASN A 105 10.00 12.27 -0.23
N TYR A 106 10.61 11.97 0.92
CA TYR A 106 10.59 12.86 2.06
C TYR A 106 11.47 14.09 1.84
N ILE A 107 12.75 13.91 1.51
CA ILE A 107 13.67 15.02 1.25
C ILE A 107 13.18 15.91 0.11
N GLU A 108 12.61 15.31 -0.94
CA GLU A 108 11.97 16.04 -2.04
C GLU A 108 10.80 16.89 -1.53
N SER A 109 9.95 16.33 -0.67
CA SER A 109 8.80 17.05 -0.12
C SER A 109 9.21 18.25 0.74
N VAL A 110 10.25 18.09 1.56
CA VAL A 110 10.83 19.16 2.38
C VAL A 110 11.42 20.25 1.49
N TRP A 111 12.19 19.86 0.46
CA TRP A 111 12.79 20.80 -0.48
C TRP A 111 11.73 21.60 -1.24
N GLN A 112 10.72 20.93 -1.80
CA GLN A 112 9.62 21.57 -2.54
C GLN A 112 8.82 22.51 -1.66
N GLU A 113 8.57 22.15 -0.40
CA GLU A 113 7.89 23.03 0.55
C GLU A 113 8.66 24.34 0.76
N LYS A 114 9.99 24.27 0.94
CA LYS A 114 10.81 25.47 1.09
C LYS A 114 10.87 26.34 -0.17
N GLN A 115 10.68 25.76 -1.34
CA GLN A 115 10.50 26.51 -2.59
C GLN A 115 9.11 27.17 -2.66
N ASN A 116 8.05 26.45 -2.26
CA ASN A 116 6.66 26.85 -2.46
C ASN A 116 6.13 27.88 -1.44
N ILE A 117 6.68 27.93 -0.22
CA ILE A 117 6.22 28.86 0.84
C ILE A 117 6.50 30.34 0.48
N GLN A 118 7.26 30.63 -0.57
CA GLN A 118 7.82 31.97 -0.80
C GLN A 118 7.12 32.72 -1.95
N VAL A 119 6.64 33.93 -1.62
CA VAL A 119 5.73 34.75 -2.44
C VAL A 119 6.45 35.62 -3.48
N ASP A 120 7.76 35.88 -3.30
CA ASP A 120 8.54 36.72 -4.22
C ASP A 120 9.08 35.97 -5.45
N ASP A 121 9.39 36.73 -6.52
CA ASP A 121 9.79 36.34 -7.88
C ASP A 121 11.04 35.42 -7.99
N ASP A 122 11.63 35.06 -6.85
CA ASP A 122 12.87 34.31 -6.69
C ASP A 122 12.62 32.82 -6.34
N ARG A 123 11.49 32.28 -6.82
CA ARG A 123 10.88 31.01 -6.37
C ARG A 123 11.75 29.76 -6.57
N ASN A 124 12.88 29.87 -7.26
CA ASN A 124 13.71 28.72 -7.57
C ASN A 124 15.22 29.04 -7.52
N TRP A 125 15.65 29.80 -6.51
CA TRP A 125 17.06 30.16 -6.35
C TRP A 125 18.02 28.96 -6.24
N CYS A 126 17.50 27.80 -5.82
CA CYS A 126 18.27 26.58 -5.74
C CYS A 126 17.46 25.36 -6.16
N THR A 127 17.91 24.72 -7.24
CA THR A 127 17.39 23.43 -7.71
C THR A 127 18.19 22.32 -7.07
N TRP A 128 17.49 21.35 -6.46
CA TRP A 128 18.15 20.16 -5.95
C TRP A 128 18.64 19.26 -7.09
N LYS A 129 19.94 19.02 -7.14
CA LYS A 129 20.62 18.07 -8.03
C LYS A 129 20.54 16.70 -7.38
N ARG A 130 19.38 16.06 -7.53
CA ARG A 130 19.11 14.72 -7.00
C ARG A 130 20.18 13.73 -7.52
N PRO A 131 20.86 13.00 -6.63
CA PRO A 131 21.79 11.97 -7.06
C PRO A 131 20.99 10.85 -7.73
N HIS A 132 21.43 10.45 -8.92
CA HIS A 132 20.85 9.30 -9.60
C HIS A 132 21.08 8.07 -8.73
N TYR A 133 20.00 7.40 -8.39
CA TYR A 133 20.03 6.19 -7.60
C TYR A 133 19.03 5.25 -8.21
N ASP A 134 19.58 4.30 -8.95
CA ASP A 134 18.85 3.11 -9.30
C ASP A 134 18.92 2.22 -8.08
N CYS A 135 17.80 2.18 -7.38
CA CYS A 135 17.52 0.95 -6.70
C CYS A 135 17.22 -0.05 -7.80
N ASP A 136 18.19 -0.90 -8.13
CA ASP A 136 17.89 -2.18 -8.74
C ASP A 136 17.04 -2.95 -7.71
N VAL A 137 15.76 -2.60 -7.68
CA VAL A 137 14.74 -3.58 -7.45
C VAL A 137 14.96 -4.51 -8.64
N SER A 138 15.86 -5.48 -8.49
CA SER A 138 15.78 -6.72 -9.23
C SER A 138 14.34 -7.14 -8.99
N LEU A 139 13.45 -6.78 -9.92
CA LEU A 139 12.02 -6.87 -9.77
C LEU A 139 11.78 -8.28 -9.25
N PRO A 140 11.36 -8.46 -7.99
CA PRO A 140 10.53 -9.58 -7.72
C PRO A 140 9.24 -9.13 -8.42
N ILE A 141 9.13 -9.45 -9.70
CA ILE A 141 7.85 -9.85 -10.26
C ILE A 141 7.27 -10.73 -9.13
N TYR A 142 6.21 -10.27 -8.45
CA TYR A 142 5.65 -10.75 -7.16
C TYR A 142 6.02 -10.05 -5.83
N ALA A 143 6.29 -8.75 -5.77
CA ALA A 143 6.46 -8.03 -4.50
C ALA A 143 5.26 -7.19 -4.02
N ASP A 144 4.04 -7.45 -4.50
CA ASP A 144 2.84 -6.74 -4.00
C ASP A 144 1.91 -7.59 -3.11
N PHE A 145 2.23 -8.85 -2.82
CA PHE A 145 1.58 -9.59 -1.75
C PHE A 145 2.57 -10.57 -1.11
N SER A 146 2.63 -10.58 0.22
CA SER A 146 2.84 -11.81 1.01
C SER A 146 4.26 -12.25 1.43
N THR A 147 4.99 -11.43 2.18
CA THR A 147 6.15 -11.90 2.97
C THR A 147 5.79 -12.66 4.25
N LYS A 148 4.49 -12.77 4.58
CA LYS A 148 3.97 -13.78 5.54
C LYS A 148 3.76 -15.15 4.87
N SER A 149 3.95 -15.29 3.55
CA SER A 149 3.49 -16.47 2.80
C SER A 149 4.55 -17.53 2.50
N ARG A 150 5.86 -17.31 2.61
CA ARG A 150 6.80 -18.38 2.22
C ARG A 150 6.81 -19.59 3.17
N ARG A 151 6.65 -19.38 4.49
CA ARG A 151 6.34 -20.49 5.43
C ARG A 151 4.90 -20.96 5.24
N ASN A 152 3.95 -20.04 5.08
CA ASN A 152 2.54 -20.41 4.94
C ASN A 152 2.23 -21.12 3.62
N THR A 153 3.05 -21.05 2.57
CA THR A 153 2.80 -21.75 1.30
C THR A 153 3.14 -23.22 1.44
N ILE A 154 4.25 -23.55 2.11
CA ILE A 154 4.60 -24.94 2.42
C ILE A 154 3.63 -25.50 3.46
N PHE A 155 3.36 -24.76 4.54
CA PHE A 155 2.36 -25.16 5.53
C PHE A 155 0.95 -25.26 4.94
N SER A 156 0.55 -24.36 4.04
CA SER A 156 -0.73 -24.40 3.34
C SER A 156 -0.82 -25.60 2.41
N ALA A 157 0.22 -25.87 1.60
CA ALA A 157 0.26 -27.05 0.74
C ALA A 157 0.14 -28.35 1.57
N CYS A 158 0.87 -28.46 2.69
CA CYS A 158 0.74 -29.60 3.60
C CYS A 158 -0.66 -29.69 4.23
N PHE A 159 -1.23 -28.55 4.67
CA PHE A 159 -2.55 -28.51 5.27
C PHE A 159 -3.65 -28.87 4.25
N SER A 160 -3.55 -28.41 3.01
CA SER A 160 -4.43 -28.79 1.91
C SER A 160 -4.36 -30.29 1.63
N LEU A 161 -3.16 -30.89 1.61
CA LEU A 161 -3.01 -32.34 1.44
C LEU A 161 -3.67 -33.12 2.59
N ILE A 162 -3.53 -32.67 3.84
CA ILE A 162 -4.18 -33.29 4.99
C ILE A 162 -5.71 -33.19 4.88
N ILE A 163 -6.25 -32.02 4.52
CA ILE A 163 -7.69 -31.83 4.31
C ILE A 163 -8.21 -32.80 3.24
N ILE A 164 -7.51 -32.92 2.11
CA ILE A 164 -7.89 -33.82 1.02
C ILE A 164 -7.94 -35.28 1.51
N VAL A 165 -6.93 -35.72 2.27
CA VAL A 165 -6.91 -37.09 2.83
C VAL A 165 -8.08 -37.32 3.80
N VAL A 166 -8.35 -36.38 4.69
CA VAL A 166 -9.45 -36.47 5.67
C VAL A 166 -10.82 -36.51 4.98
N LEU A 167 -11.03 -35.67 3.96
CA LEU A 167 -12.28 -35.66 3.18
C LEU A 167 -12.49 -36.99 2.44
N ASN A 168 -11.44 -37.52 1.80
CA ASN A 168 -11.52 -38.82 1.14
C ASN A 168 -11.86 -39.94 2.14
N TYR A 169 -11.20 -39.96 3.30
CA TYR A 169 -11.51 -40.93 4.35
C TYR A 169 -12.97 -40.80 4.82
N PHE A 170 -13.46 -39.58 5.04
CA PHE A 170 -14.84 -39.36 5.46
C PHE A 170 -15.86 -39.83 4.42
N ILE A 171 -15.59 -39.60 3.13
CA ILE A 171 -16.44 -40.08 2.03
C ILE A 171 -16.46 -41.60 1.99
N ILE A 172 -15.30 -42.27 2.10
CA ILE A 172 -15.19 -43.73 2.08
C ILE A 172 -15.88 -44.34 3.32
N PHE A 173 -15.62 -43.79 4.51
CA PHE A 173 -16.19 -44.30 5.75
C PHE A 173 -17.73 -44.15 5.78
N ASN A 174 -18.23 -43.01 5.30
CA ASN A 174 -19.67 -42.79 5.19
C ASN A 174 -20.26 -43.30 3.88
N PHE A 175 -19.47 -43.95 3.01
CA PHE A 175 -19.94 -44.42 1.70
C PHE A 175 -21.11 -45.38 1.86
N SER A 176 -21.08 -46.26 2.86
CA SER A 176 -22.19 -47.17 3.17
C SER A 176 -23.48 -46.42 3.53
N LYS A 177 -23.39 -45.28 4.23
CA LYS A 177 -24.55 -44.44 4.58
C LYS A 177 -25.05 -43.64 3.39
N ILE A 178 -24.13 -43.06 2.61
CA ILE A 178 -24.45 -42.32 1.38
C ILE A 178 -25.11 -43.26 0.36
N LYS A 179 -24.57 -44.47 0.20
CA LYS A 179 -25.15 -45.54 -0.61
C LYS A 179 -26.59 -45.81 -0.16
N LYS A 180 -26.82 -46.06 1.13
CA LYS A 180 -28.17 -46.30 1.66
C LYS A 180 -29.16 -45.16 1.37
N LEU A 181 -28.73 -43.91 1.49
CA LEU A 181 -29.54 -42.72 1.17
C LEU A 181 -29.84 -42.58 -0.33
N LEU A 182 -28.86 -42.88 -1.18
CA LEU A 182 -29.04 -42.85 -2.64
C LEU A 182 -29.97 -43.97 -3.11
N TYR A 183 -29.81 -45.18 -2.59
CA TYR A 183 -30.73 -46.29 -2.89
C TYR A 183 -32.15 -46.00 -2.39
N SER A 184 -32.32 -45.48 -1.17
CA SER A 184 -33.66 -45.14 -0.68
C SER A 184 -34.33 -44.05 -1.52
N LYS A 185 -33.57 -43.05 -2.01
CA LYS A 185 -34.10 -42.03 -2.92
C LYS A 185 -34.45 -42.60 -4.30
N TYR A 186 -33.58 -43.45 -4.85
CA TYR A 186 -33.82 -44.10 -6.14
C TYR A 186 -35.04 -45.01 -6.08
N ASP A 187 -35.18 -45.81 -5.01
CA ASP A 187 -36.34 -46.68 -4.81
C ASP A 187 -37.63 -45.88 -4.63
N LEU A 188 -37.59 -44.76 -3.89
CA LEU A 188 -38.73 -43.85 -3.78
C LEU A 188 -39.11 -43.25 -5.15
N MET A 189 -38.14 -42.78 -5.94
CA MET A 189 -38.39 -42.27 -7.29
C MET A 189 -38.98 -43.34 -8.21
N ARG A 190 -38.44 -44.57 -8.14
CA ARG A 190 -38.95 -45.73 -8.89
C ARG A 190 -40.37 -46.08 -8.48
N PHE A 191 -40.67 -46.01 -7.19
CA PHE A 191 -42.01 -46.25 -6.66
C PHE A 191 -42.99 -45.18 -7.13
N ILE A 192 -42.65 -43.89 -7.00
CA ILE A 192 -43.48 -42.78 -7.50
C ILE A 192 -43.75 -42.93 -9.00
N ARG A 193 -42.73 -43.28 -9.79
CA ARG A 193 -42.88 -43.47 -11.24
C ARG A 193 -43.86 -44.60 -11.56
N LYS A 194 -43.73 -45.74 -10.87
CA LYS A 194 -44.63 -46.90 -11.07
C LYS A 194 -46.07 -46.57 -10.70
N TYR A 195 -46.30 -45.87 -9.58
CA TYR A 195 -47.64 -45.42 -9.19
C TYR A 195 -48.22 -44.40 -10.16
N SER A 196 -47.41 -43.49 -10.68
CA SER A 196 -47.87 -42.54 -11.71
C SER A 196 -48.28 -43.26 -13.00
N GLU A 197 -47.56 -44.29 -13.42
CA GLU A 197 -47.88 -45.10 -14.61
C GLU A 197 -49.14 -45.96 -14.40
N ASP A 198 -49.30 -46.58 -13.22
CA ASP A 198 -50.45 -47.46 -12.91
C ASP A 198 -51.74 -46.68 -12.58
N SER A 199 -51.64 -45.41 -12.18
CA SER A 199 -52.80 -44.57 -11.83
C SER A 199 -53.56 -43.98 -13.03
N HIS A 200 -53.12 -44.24 -14.27
CA HIS A 200 -53.84 -43.84 -15.49
C HIS A 200 -54.17 -45.02 -16.41
N PRO A 201 -54.98 -46.01 -15.99
CA PRO A 201 -55.66 -46.89 -16.91
C PRO A 201 -56.95 -46.19 -17.35
N TYR A 202 -57.03 -45.75 -18.61
CA TYR A 202 -58.11 -44.96 -19.23
C TYR A 202 -58.08 -43.45 -18.91
N GLY A 203 -58.11 -42.54 -19.88
CA GLY A 203 -58.30 -42.68 -21.32
C GLY A 203 -58.11 -41.35 -22.05
N ASN A 204 -57.87 -41.45 -23.35
CA ASN A 204 -58.09 -40.38 -24.30
C ASN A 204 -59.51 -39.81 -24.13
N LYS A 205 -59.65 -38.50 -23.93
CA LYS A 205 -60.40 -37.57 -24.81
C LYS A 205 -60.81 -36.26 -24.13
N GLU A 206 -60.55 -35.21 -24.91
CA GLU A 206 -61.39 -34.02 -25.13
C GLU A 206 -61.45 -32.95 -24.03
N ASP A 207 -60.93 -31.78 -24.41
CA ASP A 207 -61.40 -30.43 -24.12
C ASP A 207 -62.40 -30.28 -22.96
N PHE A 208 -61.88 -29.89 -21.79
CA PHE A 208 -62.65 -29.14 -20.81
C PHE A 208 -62.04 -27.74 -20.66
N SER A 209 -62.55 -26.81 -21.47
CA SER A 209 -62.61 -25.41 -21.07
C SER A 209 -63.70 -25.28 -20.01
N LEU A 210 -63.35 -24.89 -18.78
CA LEU A 210 -64.26 -24.20 -17.88
C LEU A 210 -63.46 -23.56 -16.73
N THR A 211 -63.37 -22.24 -16.85
CA THR A 211 -63.35 -21.26 -15.76
C THR A 211 -63.95 -21.77 -14.44
N SER A 212 -63.31 -21.51 -13.31
CA SER A 212 -63.85 -20.62 -12.27
C SER A 212 -63.05 -20.71 -10.96
N ASP A 213 -62.69 -19.52 -10.50
CA ASP A 213 -62.56 -19.04 -9.13
C ASP A 213 -62.53 -20.02 -7.95
N ASN A 214 -61.50 -19.80 -7.11
CA ASN A 214 -61.55 -19.84 -5.64
C ASN A 214 -62.40 -20.93 -4.98
N LYS A 215 -61.76 -22.02 -4.53
CA LYS A 215 -62.10 -22.56 -3.21
C LYS A 215 -61.00 -23.44 -2.60
N ARG A 216 -60.71 -23.08 -1.35
CA ARG A 216 -60.01 -23.86 -0.34
C ARG A 216 -60.65 -25.23 -0.07
N ASP A 217 -59.78 -26.13 0.38
CA ASP A 217 -59.95 -27.27 1.28
C ASP A 217 -60.70 -28.53 0.79
N ASN A 218 -59.97 -29.65 0.79
CA ASN A 218 -60.22 -30.75 1.74
C ASN A 218 -59.09 -31.80 1.70
N ILE A 219 -58.26 -31.81 2.74
CA ILE A 219 -57.35 -32.94 3.03
C ILE A 219 -58.18 -33.98 3.78
N LEU A 220 -58.47 -35.10 3.11
CA LEU A 220 -59.17 -36.24 3.70
C LEU A 220 -58.15 -37.08 4.50
N TYR A 221 -58.26 -37.09 5.83
CA TYR A 221 -57.54 -38.04 6.69
C TYR A 221 -58.23 -39.41 6.61
N LEU A 222 -57.55 -40.41 6.04
CA LEU A 222 -57.93 -41.81 6.20
C LEU A 222 -57.35 -42.34 7.52
N SER A 223 -58.22 -42.48 8.52
CA SER A 223 -57.96 -43.28 9.72
C SER A 223 -58.01 -44.77 9.35
N MET A 224 -56.95 -45.52 9.62
CA MET A 224 -57.01 -46.97 9.69
C MET A 224 -56.87 -47.40 11.16
N ASN A 225 -58.00 -47.82 11.73
CA ASN A 225 -58.04 -48.72 12.88
C ASN A 225 -57.50 -50.10 12.43
N SER A 226 -56.69 -50.72 13.28
CA SER A 226 -56.50 -52.18 13.25
C SER A 226 -56.81 -52.73 14.63
N ALA A 227 -57.64 -53.79 14.61
CA ALA A 227 -58.01 -54.64 15.72
C ALA A 227 -56.88 -55.62 16.06
#